data_AF-A0A058ZNP3-F1
#
_entry.id   AF-A0A058ZNP3-F1
#
_cell.length_a   1.000
_cell.length_b   1.000
_cell.length_c   1.000
_cell.angle_alpha   90.00
_cell.angle_beta   90.00
_cell.angle_gamma   90.00
#
_symmetry.space_group_name_H-M   'P 1'
#
loop_
_entity.id
_entity.type
_entity.pdbx_description
1 polymer ?
#
loop_
_entity_poly.entity_id
_entity_poly.type
_entity_poly.pdbx_seq_one_letter_code
_entity_poly.pdbx_strand_id
1 'polypeptide(L)'
;MAEQMRSYATARTLFSIAEMAGWIVVGLSFLIGLTLAGTAGRYASGTERFLLFLAGASGSVVGILIVAAVQNWRAGVDTAEYTQQMLKIARDQLDVSRQSLKSNAPPQSFFDAQADQTPAAPPTRSSFASAPAPAKPEPSLAIESSSPSPDKIEQIDGKYTYNGIPFDSLEKAERYVEQFGRRPLPGVTRPG
;
A
#
# COMPACT_ATOMS: atom_id res chain seq x y z
N MET A 1 5.88 12.99 28.69
CA MET A 1 5.60 11.62 28.22
C MET A 1 4.51 10.90 29.02
N ALA A 2 4.44 11.04 30.36
CA ALA A 2 3.39 10.39 31.17
C ALA A 2 1.94 10.87 30.87
N GLU A 3 1.74 12.16 30.57
CA GLU A 3 0.42 12.67 30.18
C GLU A 3 -0.05 12.20 28.80
N GLN A 4 0.87 12.07 27.83
CA GLN A 4 0.56 11.51 26.51
C GLN A 4 0.10 10.05 26.61
N MET A 5 0.76 9.24 27.45
CA MET A 5 0.37 7.86 27.70
C MET A 5 -1.03 7.74 28.33
N ARG A 6 -1.39 8.68 29.22
CA ARG A 6 -2.71 8.69 29.88
C ARG A 6 -3.83 9.12 28.93
N SER A 7 -3.57 10.10 28.07
CA SER A 7 -4.51 10.52 27.02
C SER A 7 -4.77 9.41 26.00
N TYR A 8 -3.72 8.66 25.63
CA TYR A 8 -3.83 7.54 24.69
C TYR A 8 -4.71 6.39 25.20
N ALA A 9 -4.51 5.99 26.47
CA ALA A 9 -5.34 4.97 27.10
C ALA A 9 -6.82 5.38 27.11
N THR A 10 -7.09 6.67 27.31
CA THR A 10 -8.44 7.24 27.33
C THR A 10 -9.08 7.23 25.95
N ALA A 11 -8.35 7.60 24.88
CA ALA A 11 -8.87 7.59 23.51
C ALA A 11 -9.27 6.18 23.07
N ARG A 12 -8.42 5.18 23.33
CA ARG A 12 -8.70 3.79 22.98
C ARG A 12 -9.91 3.22 23.74
N THR A 13 -10.07 3.58 25.02
CA THR A 13 -11.27 3.20 25.79
C THR A 13 -12.52 3.91 25.27
N LEU A 14 -12.43 5.18 24.89
CA LEU A 14 -13.55 5.93 24.32
C LEU A 14 -14.06 5.28 23.02
N PHE A 15 -13.15 4.91 22.11
CA PHE A 15 -13.51 4.21 20.87
C PHE A 15 -14.12 2.83 21.14
N SER A 16 -13.62 2.10 22.13
CA SER A 16 -14.18 0.80 22.52
C SER A 16 -15.61 0.94 23.08
N ILE A 17 -15.88 1.99 23.85
CA ILE A 17 -17.24 2.26 24.37
C ILE A 17 -18.17 2.68 23.24
N ALA A 18 -17.69 3.53 22.32
CA ALA A 18 -18.47 3.97 21.16
C ALA A 18 -18.83 2.78 20.24
N GLU A 19 -17.90 1.85 20.03
CA GLU A 19 -18.13 0.61 19.30
C GLU A 19 -19.19 -0.27 20.00
N MET A 20 -19.08 -0.44 21.32
CA MET A 20 -20.07 -1.17 22.11
C MET A 20 -21.46 -0.52 22.00
N ALA A 21 -21.54 0.82 22.07
CA ALA A 21 -22.80 1.54 21.90
C ALA A 21 -23.40 1.33 20.50
N GLY A 22 -22.57 1.31 19.45
CA GLY A 22 -22.99 0.97 18.10
C GLY A 22 -23.61 -0.43 18.00
N TRP A 23 -22.96 -1.44 18.59
CA TRP A 23 -23.51 -2.80 18.63
C TRP A 23 -24.81 -2.92 19.43
N ILE A 24 -24.96 -2.15 20.51
CA ILE A 24 -26.21 -2.08 21.27
C ILE A 24 -27.34 -1.53 20.38
N VAL A 25 -27.09 -0.44 19.63
CA VAL A 25 -28.07 0.14 18.70
C VAL A 25 -28.48 -0.87 17.62
N VAL A 26 -27.54 -1.62 17.07
CA VAL A 26 -27.82 -2.70 16.11
C VAL A 26 -28.73 -3.76 16.74
N GLY A 27 -28.34 -4.28 17.91
CA GLY A 27 -29.10 -5.32 18.61
C GLY A 27 -30.51 -4.88 18.98
N LEU A 28 -30.67 -3.68 19.54
CA LEU A 28 -31.97 -3.12 19.90
C LEU A 28 -32.86 -2.89 18.68
N SER A 29 -32.33 -2.31 17.61
CA SER A 29 -33.12 -2.05 16.39
C SER A 29 -33.62 -3.35 15.76
N PHE A 30 -32.76 -4.37 15.71
CA PHE A 30 -33.12 -5.69 15.21
C PHE A 30 -34.19 -6.35 16.09
N LEU A 31 -34.03 -6.29 17.42
CA LEU A 31 -35.00 -6.83 18.36
C LEU A 31 -36.36 -6.12 18.27
N ILE A 32 -36.37 -4.80 18.09
CA ILE A 32 -37.58 -4.00 17.84
C ILE A 32 -38.28 -4.46 16.56
N GLY A 33 -37.52 -4.69 15.47
CA GLY A 33 -38.09 -5.23 14.23
C GLY A 33 -38.73 -6.60 14.40
N LEU A 34 -38.06 -7.52 15.12
CA LEU A 34 -38.59 -8.85 15.41
C LEU A 34 -39.83 -8.81 16.31
N THR A 35 -39.82 -7.97 17.34
CA THR A 35 -40.96 -7.84 18.27
C THR A 35 -42.17 -7.21 17.58
N LEU A 36 -41.97 -6.16 16.76
CA LEU A 36 -43.05 -5.56 15.97
C LEU A 36 -43.65 -6.55 14.96
N ALA A 37 -42.81 -7.26 14.21
CA ALA A 37 -43.27 -8.25 13.25
C ALA A 37 -43.96 -9.45 13.93
N GLY A 38 -43.48 -9.87 15.10
CA GLY A 38 -44.05 -10.97 15.87
C GLY A 38 -45.36 -10.64 16.59
N THR A 39 -45.56 -9.37 16.98
CA THR A 39 -46.76 -8.93 17.72
C THR A 39 -47.88 -8.42 16.81
N ALA A 40 -47.64 -8.26 15.50
CA ALA A 40 -48.62 -7.80 14.52
C ALA A 40 -49.88 -8.69 14.39
N GLY A 41 -49.96 -9.82 15.11
CA GLY A 41 -51.18 -10.58 15.31
C GLY A 41 -51.67 -11.34 14.07
N ARG A 42 -52.82 -12.00 14.19
CA ARG A 42 -53.44 -12.79 13.10
C ARG A 42 -53.96 -11.93 11.93
N TYR A 43 -54.02 -10.61 12.12
CA TYR A 43 -54.58 -9.66 11.17
C TYR A 43 -53.56 -9.12 10.17
N ALA A 44 -52.25 -9.21 10.49
CA ALA A 44 -51.21 -8.77 9.59
C ALA A 44 -50.86 -9.85 8.56
N SER A 45 -50.92 -9.47 7.28
CA SER A 45 -50.42 -10.31 6.18
C SER A 45 -48.91 -10.55 6.30
N GLY A 46 -48.39 -11.60 5.64
CA GLY A 46 -46.95 -11.89 5.65
C GLY A 46 -46.10 -10.72 5.19
N THR A 47 -46.60 -9.95 4.21
CA THR A 47 -45.95 -8.74 3.70
C THR A 47 -45.91 -7.62 4.73
N GLU A 48 -46.99 -7.40 5.48
CA GLU A 48 -47.03 -6.38 6.55
C GLU A 48 -46.04 -6.70 7.67
N ARG A 49 -45.94 -7.97 8.07
CA ARG A 49 -44.95 -8.41 9.06
C ARG A 49 -43.52 -8.19 8.55
N PHE A 50 -43.28 -8.45 7.27
CA PHE A 50 -41.99 -8.20 6.65
C PHE A 50 -41.64 -6.71 6.61
N LEU A 51 -42.61 -5.83 6.32
CA LEU A 51 -42.40 -4.37 6.34
C LEU A 51 -42.10 -3.86 7.76
N LEU A 52 -42.79 -4.39 8.78
CA LEU A 52 -42.51 -4.08 10.19
C LEU A 52 -41.12 -4.56 10.62
N PHE A 53 -40.72 -5.75 10.19
CA PHE A 53 -39.35 -6.23 10.39
C PHE A 53 -38.33 -5.33 9.71
N LEU A 54 -38.57 -4.93 8.46
CA LEU A 54 -37.72 -4.02 7.69
C LEU A 54 -37.54 -2.67 8.38
N ALA A 55 -38.57 -2.14 9.03
CA ALA A 55 -38.47 -0.92 9.81
C ALA A 55 -37.41 -1.05 10.92
N GLY A 56 -37.41 -2.13 11.71
CA GLY A 56 -36.37 -2.39 12.71
C GLY A 56 -35.00 -2.75 12.10
N ALA A 57 -35.00 -3.51 11.00
CA ALA A 57 -33.76 -3.85 10.28
C ALA A 57 -33.06 -2.60 9.72
N SER A 58 -33.81 -1.60 9.27
CA SER A 58 -33.24 -0.32 8.80
C SER A 58 -32.50 0.42 9.92
N GLY A 59 -32.99 0.38 11.16
CA GLY A 59 -32.28 0.92 12.32
C GLY A 59 -30.97 0.18 12.60
N SER A 60 -30.92 -1.12 12.30
CA SER A 60 -29.70 -1.92 12.40
C SER A 60 -28.64 -1.48 11.39
N VAL A 61 -29.06 -1.09 10.17
CA VAL A 61 -28.15 -0.52 9.16
C VAL A 61 -27.53 0.78 9.65
N VAL A 62 -28.32 1.66 10.28
CA VAL A 62 -27.79 2.90 10.89
C VAL A 62 -26.76 2.57 11.97
N GLY A 63 -27.03 1.59 12.83
CA GLY A 63 -26.08 1.12 13.85
C GLY A 63 -24.76 0.61 13.24
N ILE A 64 -24.82 -0.13 12.14
CA ILE A 64 -23.63 -0.60 11.42
C ILE A 64 -22.83 0.57 10.85
N LEU A 65 -23.49 1.60 10.30
CA LEU A 65 -22.80 2.80 9.80
C LEU A 65 -22.07 3.55 10.93
N ILE A 66 -22.65 3.60 12.13
CA ILE A 66 -21.99 4.18 13.31
C ILE A 66 -20.73 3.36 13.67
N VAL A 67 -20.85 2.03 13.72
CA VAL A 67 -19.70 1.14 14.00
C VAL A 67 -18.60 1.32 12.94
N ALA A 68 -18.97 1.41 11.66
CA ALA A 68 -18.02 1.66 10.57
C ALA A 68 -17.31 3.01 10.72
N ALA A 69 -18.03 4.06 11.10
CA ALA A 69 -17.44 5.38 11.37
C ALA A 69 -16.43 5.32 12.54
N VAL A 70 -16.77 4.62 13.63
CA VAL A 70 -15.87 4.42 14.78
C VAL A 70 -14.59 3.67 14.38
N GLN A 71 -14.72 2.61 13.57
CA GLN A 71 -13.56 1.87 13.06
C GLN A 71 -12.67 2.74 12.17
N ASN A 72 -13.27 3.57 11.30
CA ASN A 72 -12.52 4.48 10.45
C ASN A 72 -11.78 5.55 11.26
N TRP A 73 -12.40 6.10 12.32
CA TRP A 73 -11.72 7.02 13.22
C TRP A 73 -10.55 6.38 13.96
N ARG A 74 -10.72 5.14 14.44
CA ARG A 74 -9.64 4.42 15.09
C ARG A 74 -8.45 4.20 14.14
N ALA A 75 -8.72 3.77 12.91
CA ALA A 75 -7.70 3.64 11.87
C ALA A 75 -7.03 4.97 11.55
N GLY A 76 -7.78 6.07 11.55
CA GLY A 76 -7.27 7.43 11.37
C GLY A 76 -6.32 7.86 12.49
N VAL A 77 -6.65 7.56 13.74
CA VAL A 77 -5.76 7.81 14.89
C VAL A 77 -4.48 7.01 14.75
N ASP A 78 -4.57 5.71 14.45
CA ASP A 78 -3.39 4.86 14.27
C ASP A 78 -2.50 5.38 13.11
N THR A 79 -3.10 5.84 12.00
CA THR A 79 -2.37 6.40 10.85
C THR A 79 -1.66 7.72 11.18
N ALA A 80 -2.26 8.56 12.03
CA ALA A 80 -1.64 9.80 12.48
C ALA A 80 -0.37 9.53 13.31
N GLU A 81 -0.37 8.47 14.13
CA GLU A 81 0.81 8.07 14.91
C GLU A 81 1.95 7.60 14.02
N TYR A 82 1.66 6.73 13.04
CA TYR A 82 2.66 6.29 12.07
C TYR A 82 3.25 7.46 11.29
N THR A 83 2.41 8.42 10.91
CA THR A 83 2.88 9.61 10.18
C THR A 83 3.79 10.48 11.05
N GLN A 84 3.47 10.68 12.33
CA GLN A 84 4.31 11.45 13.26
C GLN A 84 5.66 10.77 13.52
N GLN A 85 5.66 9.44 13.69
CA GLN A 85 6.90 8.67 13.86
C GLN A 85 7.75 8.71 12.59
N MET A 86 7.12 8.57 11.42
CA MET A 86 7.83 8.63 10.14
C MET A 86 8.44 10.02 9.88
N LEU A 87 7.75 11.10 10.23
CA LEU A 87 8.29 12.46 10.13
C LEU A 87 9.50 12.67 11.05
N LYS A 88 9.49 12.04 12.23
CA LYS A 88 10.62 12.10 13.16
C LYS A 88 11.82 11.34 12.61
N ILE A 89 11.61 10.13 12.07
CA ILE A 89 12.68 9.35 11.42
C ILE A 89 13.25 10.12 10.22
N ALA A 90 12.40 10.73 9.39
CA ALA A 90 12.87 11.53 8.27
C ALA A 90 13.69 12.75 8.71
N ARG A 91 13.31 13.40 9.82
CA ARG A 91 14.12 14.48 10.43
C ARG A 91 15.46 13.97 10.96
N ASP A 92 15.46 12.86 11.69
CA ASP A 92 16.69 12.26 12.20
C ASP A 92 17.62 11.85 11.03
N GLN A 93 17.09 11.30 9.94
CA GLN A 93 17.87 10.98 8.73
C GLN A 93 18.42 12.23 8.04
N LEU A 94 17.65 13.33 8.02
CA LEU A 94 18.10 14.61 7.48
C LEU A 94 19.25 15.18 8.32
N ASP A 95 19.16 15.08 9.65
CA ASP A 95 20.20 15.56 10.55
C ASP A 95 21.47 14.69 10.50
N VAL A 96 21.33 13.37 10.36
CA VAL A 96 22.46 12.46 10.07
C VAL A 96 23.11 12.82 8.74
N SER A 97 22.31 13.08 7.69
CA SER A 97 22.83 13.50 6.37
C SER A 97 23.51 14.87 6.43
N ARG A 98 22.99 15.80 7.24
CA ARG A 98 23.63 17.10 7.48
C ARG A 98 24.92 16.98 8.28
N GLN A 99 25.00 16.06 9.24
CA GLN A 99 26.22 15.78 9.98
C GLN A 99 27.28 15.13 9.10
N SER A 100 26.91 14.21 8.20
CA SER A 100 27.87 13.64 7.24
C SER A 100 28.36 14.68 6.23
N LEU A 101 27.50 15.62 5.80
CA LEU A 101 27.88 16.74 4.93
C LEU A 101 28.71 17.83 5.62
N LYS A 102 28.46 18.11 6.90
CA LYS A 102 29.23 19.10 7.69
C LYS A 102 30.53 18.53 8.25
N SER A 103 30.60 17.22 8.43
CA SER A 103 31.85 16.49 8.65
C SER A 103 32.63 16.45 7.35
N ASN A 104 33.21 17.60 6.98
CA ASN A 104 34.20 17.75 5.92
C ASN A 104 35.54 17.10 6.34
N ALA A 105 35.48 15.88 6.86
CA ALA A 105 36.61 14.98 6.98
C ALA A 105 36.63 14.15 5.70
N PRO A 106 37.80 14.03 5.04
CA PRO A 106 37.90 13.33 3.76
C PRO A 106 37.34 11.90 3.90
N PRO A 107 36.66 11.39 2.87
CA PRO A 107 36.10 10.05 2.91
C PRO A 107 37.24 9.05 3.10
N GLN A 108 37.37 8.48 4.30
CA GLN A 108 38.14 7.26 4.47
C GLN A 108 37.38 6.17 3.76
N SER A 109 37.83 5.90 2.54
CA SER A 109 37.33 4.82 1.74
C SER A 109 37.54 3.51 2.52
N PHE A 110 36.50 2.70 2.64
CA PHE A 110 36.61 1.34 3.19
C PHE A 110 37.55 0.44 2.35
N PHE A 111 38.12 0.95 1.26
CA PHE A 111 39.18 0.31 0.47
C PHE A 111 40.57 0.42 1.09
N ASP A 112 40.85 1.45 1.91
CA ASP A 112 42.18 1.62 2.53
C ASP A 112 42.40 0.65 3.72
N ALA A 113 41.34 0.21 4.38
CA ALA A 113 41.44 -0.76 5.49
C ALA A 113 41.75 -2.19 5.02
N GLN A 114 41.70 -2.46 3.71
CA GLN A 114 41.96 -3.78 3.13
C GLN A 114 43.31 -3.85 2.39
N ALA A 115 44.02 -2.72 2.26
CA ALA A 115 45.31 -2.65 1.57
C ALA A 115 46.52 -3.06 2.44
N ASP A 116 46.36 -3.19 3.77
CA ASP A 116 47.45 -3.47 4.71
C ASP A 116 47.77 -4.97 4.94
N GLN A 117 47.26 -5.86 4.10
CA GLN A 117 47.64 -7.28 4.12
C GLN A 117 48.23 -7.73 2.79
N THR A 118 49.49 -7.38 2.52
CA THR A 118 50.32 -8.18 1.59
C THR A 118 51.80 -8.12 1.99
N PRO A 119 52.44 -9.26 2.33
CA PRO A 119 53.89 -9.38 2.34
C PRO A 119 54.45 -9.82 0.97
N ALA A 120 55.29 -8.95 0.39
CA ALA A 120 56.57 -9.17 -0.31
C ALA A 120 56.74 -10.26 -1.42
N ALA A 121 56.72 -9.79 -2.70
CA ALA A 121 57.74 -9.84 -3.80
C ALA A 121 58.47 -11.17 -4.22
N PRO A 122 59.18 -11.29 -5.39
CA PRO A 122 59.44 -10.33 -6.50
C PRO A 122 59.37 -11.01 -7.93
N PRO A 123 60.03 -10.56 -9.04
CA PRO A 123 59.35 -10.25 -10.32
C PRO A 123 59.88 -11.01 -11.56
N THR A 124 59.17 -11.07 -12.71
CA THR A 124 59.81 -11.38 -14.01
C THR A 124 59.07 -10.78 -15.23
N ARG A 125 59.77 -9.80 -15.83
CA ARG A 125 59.91 -9.40 -17.25
C ARG A 125 58.70 -8.98 -18.11
N SER A 126 58.86 -7.74 -18.57
CA SER A 126 58.31 -7.04 -19.71
C SER A 126 58.20 -7.83 -21.04
N SER A 127 57.14 -7.54 -21.80
CA SER A 127 57.20 -7.46 -23.26
C SER A 127 56.33 -6.31 -23.75
N PHE A 128 56.97 -5.41 -24.50
CA PHE A 128 56.41 -4.24 -25.16
C PHE A 128 55.46 -4.63 -26.31
N ALA A 129 54.32 -3.94 -26.41
CA ALA A 129 53.74 -3.53 -27.69
C ALA A 129 52.90 -2.25 -27.47
N SER A 130 53.10 -1.30 -28.38
CA SER A 130 52.83 0.13 -28.24
C SER A 130 51.36 0.57 -28.20
N ALA A 131 51.13 1.69 -27.50
CA ALA A 131 49.93 2.53 -27.50
C ALA A 131 49.78 3.32 -28.84
N PRO A 132 48.65 3.99 -29.17
CA PRO A 132 48.02 5.03 -28.34
C PRO A 132 46.47 5.00 -28.23
N ALA A 133 45.96 5.47 -27.09
CA ALA A 133 44.57 5.88 -26.89
C ALA A 133 44.30 7.24 -27.59
N PRO A 134 43.04 7.63 -27.87
CA PRO A 134 42.26 8.28 -26.81
C PRO A 134 40.72 8.08 -26.87
N ALA A 135 40.10 8.52 -25.77
CA ALA A 135 38.74 9.08 -25.67
C ALA A 135 37.61 8.19 -25.12
N LYS A 136 37.49 8.31 -23.79
CA LYS A 136 36.29 8.63 -23.00
C LYS A 136 35.26 7.53 -22.65
N PRO A 137 34.96 7.34 -21.35
CA PRO A 137 33.86 6.53 -20.85
C PRO A 137 32.57 7.34 -20.65
N GLU A 138 31.49 6.58 -20.40
CA GLU A 138 30.13 6.93 -19.95
C GLU A 138 29.06 7.12 -21.06
N PRO A 139 27.75 7.04 -20.72
CA PRO A 139 26.99 5.83 -20.43
C PRO A 139 25.71 5.78 -21.31
N SER A 140 25.23 4.61 -21.73
CA SER A 140 23.94 4.55 -22.44
C SER A 140 23.05 3.46 -21.88
N LEU A 141 22.04 3.90 -21.14
CA LEU A 141 20.78 3.21 -20.91
C LEU A 141 20.19 2.83 -22.27
N ALA A 142 20.47 1.62 -22.73
CA ALA A 142 19.68 0.97 -23.77
C ALA A 142 18.55 0.20 -23.08
N ILE A 143 17.52 0.94 -22.70
CA ILE A 143 16.17 0.40 -22.56
C ILE A 143 15.83 -0.16 -23.94
N GLU A 144 15.87 -1.48 -24.07
CA GLU A 144 15.34 -2.16 -25.25
C GLU A 144 13.83 -1.95 -25.22
N SER A 145 13.43 -0.88 -25.89
CA SER A 145 12.07 -0.46 -26.13
C SER A 145 11.48 -1.41 -27.17
N SER A 146 11.16 -2.64 -26.74
CA SER A 146 10.20 -3.45 -27.47
C SER A 146 8.86 -2.75 -27.38
N SER A 147 8.56 -1.98 -28.43
CA SER A 147 7.29 -1.32 -28.65
C SER A 147 6.14 -2.31 -28.36
N PRO A 148 5.28 -2.06 -27.35
CA PRO A 148 4.19 -2.97 -27.04
C PRO A 148 3.19 -2.88 -28.18
N SER A 149 3.16 -3.89 -29.04
CA SER A 149 1.97 -4.15 -29.84
C SER A 149 0.81 -4.31 -28.86
N PRO A 150 -0.26 -3.51 -28.96
CA PRO A 150 -1.29 -3.38 -27.91
C PRO A 150 -2.13 -4.64 -27.68
N ASP A 151 -1.84 -5.75 -28.35
CA ASP A 151 -2.66 -6.96 -28.36
C ASP A 151 -1.91 -8.23 -27.92
N LYS A 152 -0.63 -8.14 -27.53
CA LYS A 152 0.15 -9.34 -27.21
C LYS A 152 0.21 -9.60 -25.70
N ILE A 153 -0.38 -10.73 -25.29
CA ILE A 153 -0.20 -11.29 -23.95
C ILE A 153 1.20 -11.93 -23.92
N GLU A 154 2.03 -11.48 -22.98
CA GLU A 154 3.38 -12.03 -22.76
C GLU A 154 3.34 -13.08 -21.64
N GLN A 155 4.23 -14.07 -21.68
CA GLN A 155 4.36 -15.04 -20.61
C GLN A 155 5.71 -14.86 -19.94
N ILE A 156 5.71 -14.41 -18.69
CA ILE A 156 6.92 -14.16 -17.89
C ILE A 156 6.79 -14.99 -16.61
N ASP A 157 7.77 -15.85 -16.32
CA ASP A 157 7.83 -16.70 -15.12
C ASP A 157 6.55 -17.52 -14.83
N GLY A 158 5.95 -18.09 -15.88
CA GLY A 158 4.75 -18.93 -15.76
C GLY A 158 3.45 -18.17 -15.49
N LYS A 159 3.48 -16.83 -15.54
CA LYS A 159 2.30 -15.95 -15.46
C LYS A 159 2.09 -15.23 -16.80
N TYR A 160 0.83 -14.95 -17.11
CA TYR A 160 0.45 -14.24 -18.34
C TYR A 160 0.33 -12.76 -18.03
N THR A 161 0.99 -11.88 -18.78
CA THR A 161 0.98 -10.43 -18.57
C THR A 161 0.38 -9.72 -19.77
N TYR A 162 -0.50 -8.74 -19.53
CA TYR A 162 -1.00 -7.81 -20.55
C TYR A 162 -0.87 -6.39 -20.04
N ASN A 163 -0.14 -5.53 -20.76
CA ASN A 163 0.21 -4.17 -20.32
C ASN A 163 0.79 -4.11 -18.88
N GLY A 164 1.60 -5.09 -18.50
CA GLY A 164 2.22 -5.18 -17.17
C GLY A 164 1.31 -5.71 -16.05
N ILE A 165 0.05 -6.07 -16.34
CA ILE A 165 -0.87 -6.67 -15.38
C ILE A 165 -0.69 -8.20 -15.42
N PRO A 166 -0.29 -8.86 -14.32
CA PRO A 166 -0.13 -10.30 -14.28
C PRO A 166 -1.47 -11.03 -14.06
N PHE A 167 -1.65 -12.14 -14.75
CA PHE A 167 -2.79 -13.03 -14.69
C PHE A 167 -2.31 -14.46 -14.41
N ASP A 168 -3.07 -15.16 -13.56
CA ASP A 168 -2.77 -16.54 -13.18
C ASP A 168 -3.08 -17.56 -14.29
N SER A 169 -3.87 -17.17 -15.29
CA SER A 169 -4.23 -18.03 -16.42
C SER A 169 -4.42 -17.23 -17.70
N LEU A 170 -4.16 -17.88 -18.83
CA LEU A 170 -4.32 -17.32 -20.18
C LEU A 170 -5.77 -16.86 -20.42
N GLU A 171 -6.74 -17.66 -19.99
CA GLU A 171 -8.16 -17.36 -20.16
C GLU A 171 -8.59 -16.06 -19.44
N LYS A 172 -8.00 -15.76 -18.28
CA LYS A 172 -8.25 -14.49 -17.57
C LYS A 172 -7.62 -13.31 -18.29
N ALA A 173 -6.42 -13.49 -18.83
CA ALA A 173 -5.75 -12.46 -19.62
C ALA A 173 -6.56 -12.16 -20.90
N GLU A 174 -7.02 -13.18 -21.62
CA GLU A 174 -7.83 -13.01 -22.83
C GLU A 174 -9.16 -12.28 -22.56
N ARG A 175 -9.90 -12.65 -21.51
CA ARG A 175 -11.12 -11.91 -21.13
C ARG A 175 -10.83 -10.45 -20.80
N TYR A 176 -9.68 -10.16 -20.18
CA TYR A 176 -9.28 -8.80 -19.87
C TYR A 176 -8.97 -8.00 -21.16
N VAL A 177 -8.28 -8.61 -22.13
CA VAL A 177 -8.03 -8.01 -23.45
C VAL A 177 -9.33 -7.80 -24.22
N GLU A 178 -10.26 -8.74 -24.18
CA GLU A 178 -11.56 -8.60 -24.85
C GLU A 178 -12.40 -7.47 -24.24
N GLN A 179 -12.39 -7.34 -22.91
CA GLN A 179 -13.15 -6.33 -22.19
C GLN A 179 -12.54 -4.92 -22.27
N PHE A 180 -11.20 -4.81 -22.27
CA PHE A 180 -10.49 -3.53 -22.14
C PHE A 180 -9.56 -3.21 -23.30
N GLY A 181 -9.04 -4.19 -24.04
CA GLY A 181 -8.09 -4.00 -25.14
C GLY A 181 -8.67 -3.20 -26.32
N ARG A 182 -10.00 -3.20 -26.51
CA ARG A 182 -10.67 -2.40 -27.57
C ARG A 182 -11.00 -0.97 -27.17
N ARG A 183 -10.71 -0.55 -25.93
CA ARG A 183 -10.94 0.83 -25.48
C ARG A 183 -9.61 1.42 -25.03
N PRO A 184 -9.11 2.49 -25.68
CA PRO A 184 -7.96 3.21 -25.13
C PRO A 184 -8.31 3.68 -23.72
N LEU A 185 -7.44 3.36 -22.76
CA LEU A 185 -7.60 3.76 -21.37
C LEU A 185 -7.75 5.30 -21.31
N PRO A 186 -8.72 5.82 -20.53
CA PRO A 186 -8.85 7.25 -20.33
C PRO A 186 -7.58 7.77 -19.61
N GLY A 187 -6.74 8.49 -20.35
CA GLY A 187 -5.51 9.08 -19.83
C GLY A 187 -4.24 8.84 -20.64
N VAL A 188 -4.26 7.99 -21.68
CA VAL A 188 -3.12 7.82 -22.60
C VAL A 188 -3.45 8.50 -23.93
N THR A 189 -3.15 9.80 -24.05
CA THR A 189 -3.15 10.47 -25.35
C THR A 189 -1.98 9.99 -26.19
N ARG A 190 -2.30 9.43 -27.36
CA ARG A 190 -1.35 9.04 -28.40
C ARG A 190 -0.60 10.29 -28.88
N PRO A 191 0.74 10.38 -28.76
CA PRO A 191 1.48 11.36 -29.53
C PRO A 191 1.41 10.97 -31.01
N GLY A 192 1.02 11.94 -31.85
CA GLY A 192 1.01 11.80 -33.31
C GLY A 192 2.42 11.84 -33.90
#